data_AF-A0A8H9GPG8-F1
#
_entry.id   AF-A0A8H9GPG8-F1
#
_cell.length_a   1.000
_cell.length_b   1.000
_cell.length_c   1.000
_cell.angle_alpha   90.00
_cell.angle_beta   90.00
_cell.angle_gamma   90.00
#
_symmetry.space_group_name_H-M   'P 1'
#
loop_
_entity.id
_entity.type
_entity.pdbx_description
1 polymer ?
#
loop_
_entity_poly.entity_id
_entity_poly.type
_entity_poly.pdbx_seq_one_letter_code
_entity_poly.pdbx_strand_id
1 'polypeptide(L)'
;MADQREHDLSFAEPASRPQDVPSPYLPPPGSPSGSPGLRPGAGSSASNPQATASLVLGIVSVVLSLVFVPAILGVILGIVGLARARRGDPPTGRGAAVTGIVLSVLGAGLGVVLAVAAVGWVSDLGEEIARETAQSAAPGDTDAGPEAEPFDPADYAEVDAARWESIAKDPEGAQGRSVVVYAEVLQFDSRTGDDRLVAAAGADQPGESGELTSSAVVVGEEALLADVRNGDVLRLHGVVTGSHEFETPIGGNATVPVLTVAHVEEVGFVDLGDDFEVGAPGRDEIGLLTVPVTVTSSASGPTTYAADLVAESEDGETTYGTAIVLVEDLGAGKTGTTEVVFFDEVPGDAVFRIRNTARYPG
;
A
#
# COMPACT_ATOMS: atom_id res chain seq x y z
N MET A 1 -4.48 -46.00 -54.13
CA MET A 1 -4.04 -47.32 -53.63
C MET A 1 -4.00 -47.19 -52.11
N ALA A 2 -5.06 -47.44 -51.34
CA ALA A 2 -5.94 -48.61 -51.17
C ALA A 2 -5.27 -49.78 -50.42
N ASP A 3 -5.95 -50.21 -49.34
CA ASP A 3 -5.86 -51.42 -48.51
C ASP A 3 -4.60 -51.62 -47.63
N GLN A 4 -4.66 -51.65 -46.30
CA GLN A 4 -5.44 -52.50 -45.35
C GLN A 4 -4.93 -53.96 -45.30
N ARG A 5 -4.40 -54.39 -44.14
CA ARG A 5 -4.95 -55.50 -43.32
C ARG A 5 -4.08 -55.86 -42.12
N GLU A 6 -4.81 -56.07 -41.03
CA GLU A 6 -4.45 -56.49 -39.67
C GLU A 6 -4.29 -58.02 -39.57
N HIS A 7 -3.65 -58.49 -38.48
CA HIS A 7 -3.81 -59.76 -37.74
C HIS A 7 -2.65 -59.80 -36.73
N ASP A 8 -2.72 -60.18 -35.46
CA ASP A 8 -3.73 -60.78 -34.58
C ASP A 8 -3.07 -60.83 -33.17
N LEU A 9 -3.76 -61.40 -32.19
CA LEU A 9 -3.30 -61.96 -30.91
C LEU A 9 -3.67 -61.18 -29.64
N SER A 10 -4.99 -61.13 -29.45
CA SER A 10 -5.70 -61.66 -28.26
C SER A 10 -4.83 -62.37 -27.20
N PHE A 11 -4.83 -61.83 -25.98
CA PHE A 11 -4.62 -62.60 -24.75
C PHE A 11 -5.87 -62.46 -23.88
N ALA A 12 -6.56 -63.58 -23.70
CA ALA A 12 -7.64 -63.77 -22.75
C ALA A 12 -7.10 -64.63 -21.59
N GLU A 13 -7.38 -64.23 -20.34
CA GLU A 13 -7.16 -65.05 -19.14
C GLU A 13 -8.17 -64.64 -18.04
N PRO A 14 -8.43 -65.50 -17.03
CA PRO A 14 -9.67 -66.28 -17.00
C PRO A 14 -10.58 -65.94 -15.80
N ALA A 15 -11.81 -66.45 -15.88
CA ALA A 15 -12.83 -66.39 -14.83
C ALA A 15 -12.49 -67.24 -13.61
N SER A 16 -12.82 -66.76 -12.39
CA SER A 16 -13.15 -67.60 -11.22
C SER A 16 -13.96 -66.81 -10.17
N ARG A 17 -15.20 -67.27 -9.97
CA ARG A 17 -16.20 -67.02 -8.90
C ARG A 17 -15.71 -67.50 -7.50
N PRO A 18 -16.54 -67.48 -6.43
CA PRO A 18 -17.65 -66.59 -6.04
C PRO A 18 -17.50 -66.04 -4.59
N GLN A 19 -18.46 -65.21 -4.21
CA GLN A 19 -18.60 -64.47 -2.97
C GLN A 19 -18.66 -65.32 -1.69
N ASP A 20 -17.93 -64.88 -0.66
CA ASP A 20 -18.19 -65.26 0.73
C ASP A 20 -19.17 -64.30 1.38
N VAL A 21 -20.15 -64.90 2.04
CA VAL A 21 -21.42 -64.32 2.50
C VAL A 21 -21.29 -63.92 3.97
N PRO A 22 -21.56 -62.67 4.37
CA PRO A 22 -21.68 -62.35 5.79
C PRO A 22 -23.05 -62.81 6.32
N SER A 23 -23.02 -63.73 7.28
CA SER A 23 -24.19 -64.18 8.03
C SER A 23 -24.78 -63.06 8.91
N PRO A 24 -26.11 -63.05 9.15
CA PRO A 24 -26.82 -61.91 9.72
C PRO A 24 -26.66 -61.85 11.24
N TYR A 25 -26.18 -60.72 11.76
CA TYR A 25 -26.24 -60.44 13.19
C TYR A 25 -27.50 -59.61 13.50
N LEU A 26 -28.48 -60.24 14.15
CA LEU A 26 -29.67 -59.64 14.73
C LEU A 26 -29.46 -59.44 16.24
N PRO A 27 -29.59 -58.20 16.73
CA PRO A 27 -30.16 -57.96 18.07
C PRO A 27 -31.07 -56.70 18.09
N PRO A 28 -31.75 -56.38 19.22
CA PRO A 28 -33.02 -56.88 19.74
C PRO A 28 -34.21 -55.90 19.53
N PRO A 29 -35.48 -56.29 19.80
CA PRO A 29 -36.66 -55.49 19.52
C PRO A 29 -36.92 -54.33 20.50
N GLY A 30 -37.04 -53.13 19.94
CA GLY A 30 -38.07 -52.11 20.17
C GLY A 30 -38.36 -51.58 21.59
N SER A 31 -38.14 -50.27 21.77
CA SER A 31 -39.05 -49.40 22.52
C SER A 31 -39.40 -48.15 21.67
N PRO A 32 -40.61 -47.58 21.79
CA PRO A 32 -41.25 -46.88 20.68
C PRO A 32 -41.23 -45.34 20.78
N SER A 33 -41.49 -44.76 19.60
CA SER A 33 -42.15 -43.46 19.33
C SER A 33 -41.38 -42.16 19.58
N GLY A 34 -40.87 -41.60 18.47
CA GLY A 34 -40.50 -40.20 18.30
C GLY A 34 -40.49 -39.80 16.82
N SER A 35 -41.69 -39.46 16.33
CA SER A 35 -42.14 -38.55 15.24
C SER A 35 -41.25 -38.13 14.03
N PRO A 36 -41.87 -37.81 12.87
CA PRO A 36 -41.30 -38.04 11.55
C PRO A 36 -40.57 -36.84 10.91
N GLY A 37 -39.42 -37.15 10.31
CA GLY A 37 -39.08 -36.88 8.90
C GLY A 37 -39.01 -35.44 8.40
N LEU A 38 -37.80 -35.02 8.00
CA LEU A 38 -37.50 -34.35 6.73
C LEU A 38 -35.98 -34.35 6.50
N ARG A 39 -35.53 -35.05 5.45
CA ARG A 39 -34.15 -35.03 4.94
C ARG A 39 -33.94 -33.80 4.06
N PRO A 40 -32.79 -33.12 4.16
CA PRO A 40 -32.20 -32.47 2.99
C PRO A 40 -30.98 -33.25 2.48
N GLY A 41 -30.89 -33.41 1.16
CA GLY A 41 -29.96 -34.28 0.47
C GLY A 41 -28.49 -33.87 0.57
N ALA A 42 -27.62 -34.87 0.37
CA ALA A 42 -26.23 -34.67 0.02
C ALA A 42 -26.16 -33.95 -1.33
N GLY A 43 -25.99 -32.63 -1.28
CA GLY A 43 -25.56 -31.85 -2.43
C GLY A 43 -24.09 -32.18 -2.70
N SER A 44 -23.84 -32.80 -3.84
CA SER A 44 -22.51 -32.87 -4.44
C SER A 44 -21.86 -31.49 -4.41
N SER A 45 -20.71 -31.35 -3.74
CA SER A 45 -19.82 -30.20 -3.92
C SER A 45 -19.36 -30.20 -5.38
N ALA A 46 -20.13 -29.53 -6.24
CA ALA A 46 -19.65 -29.10 -7.52
C ALA A 46 -18.45 -28.19 -7.22
N SER A 47 -17.26 -28.62 -7.62
CA SER A 47 -16.10 -27.74 -7.68
C SER A 47 -16.51 -26.58 -8.58
N ASN A 48 -16.75 -25.41 -7.97
CA ASN A 48 -17.10 -24.21 -8.69
C ASN A 48 -15.79 -23.60 -9.22
N PRO A 49 -15.45 -23.78 -10.51
CA PRO A 49 -14.21 -23.23 -11.06
C PRO A 49 -14.17 -21.70 -10.96
N GLN A 50 -15.34 -21.07 -10.79
CA GLN A 50 -15.48 -19.65 -10.49
C GLN A 50 -14.94 -19.26 -9.10
N ALA A 51 -15.08 -20.13 -8.09
CA ALA A 51 -14.51 -19.91 -6.76
C ALA A 51 -12.99 -20.10 -6.74
N THR A 52 -12.48 -21.03 -7.56
CA THR A 52 -11.03 -21.19 -7.77
C THR A 52 -10.47 -20.02 -8.58
N ALA A 53 -11.20 -19.54 -9.60
CA ALA A 53 -10.79 -18.38 -10.39
C ALA A 53 -10.76 -17.09 -9.55
N SER A 54 -11.73 -16.87 -8.67
CA SER A 54 -11.69 -15.72 -7.75
C SER A 54 -10.63 -15.86 -6.67
N LEU A 55 -10.31 -17.08 -6.22
CA LEU A 55 -9.18 -17.32 -5.32
C LEU A 55 -7.84 -17.01 -6.00
N VAL A 56 -7.67 -17.42 -7.26
CA VAL A 56 -6.45 -17.14 -8.04
C VAL A 56 -6.36 -15.66 -8.36
N LEU A 57 -7.44 -14.99 -8.76
CA LEU A 57 -7.46 -13.52 -8.93
C LEU A 57 -7.21 -12.81 -7.60
N GLY A 58 -7.70 -13.34 -6.48
CA GLY A 58 -7.45 -12.80 -5.15
C GLY A 58 -5.98 -12.94 -4.73
N ILE A 59 -5.35 -14.09 -4.97
CA ILE A 59 -3.93 -14.30 -4.68
C ILE A 59 -3.07 -13.44 -5.62
N VAL A 60 -3.40 -13.36 -6.91
CA VAL A 60 -2.72 -12.49 -7.88
C VAL A 60 -2.90 -11.02 -7.48
N SER A 61 -4.08 -10.64 -6.99
CA SER A 61 -4.35 -9.30 -6.44
C SER A 61 -3.58 -9.02 -5.16
N VAL A 62 -3.37 -9.99 -4.27
CA VAL A 62 -2.56 -9.85 -3.06
C VAL A 62 -1.06 -9.73 -3.39
N VAL A 63 -0.59 -10.51 -4.37
CA VAL A 63 0.80 -10.46 -4.84
C VAL A 63 1.08 -9.16 -5.61
N LEU A 64 0.12 -8.64 -6.38
CA LEU A 64 0.22 -7.33 -7.04
C LEU A 64 -0.03 -6.14 -6.08
N SER A 65 -0.84 -6.32 -5.03
CA SER A 65 -1.14 -5.30 -4.01
C SER A 65 -0.07 -5.21 -2.91
N LEU A 66 0.88 -6.16 -2.86
CA LEU A 66 2.11 -6.02 -2.08
C LEU A 66 3.02 -4.87 -2.57
N VAL A 67 2.67 -4.22 -3.69
CA VAL A 67 3.30 -3.00 -4.22
C VAL A 67 2.36 -1.79 -4.17
N PHE A 68 1.08 -1.94 -3.84
CA PHE A 68 0.10 -0.85 -3.90
C PHE A 68 -1.02 -1.05 -2.86
N VAL A 69 -0.97 -0.23 -1.80
CA VAL A 69 -2.07 0.29 -0.95
C VAL A 69 -3.41 -0.39 -1.24
N PRO A 70 -3.97 -1.29 -0.39
CA PRO A 70 -4.67 -0.83 0.83
C PRO A 70 -5.00 -1.92 1.89
N ALA A 71 -4.28 -1.97 3.03
CA ALA A 71 -4.71 -2.77 4.19
C ALA A 71 -6.05 -2.26 4.80
N ILE A 72 -6.42 -1.02 4.51
CA ILE A 72 -7.63 -0.35 5.02
C ILE A 72 -8.87 -0.73 4.19
N LEU A 73 -8.77 -0.80 2.85
CA LEU A 73 -9.88 -1.27 2.00
C LEU A 73 -10.15 -2.77 2.20
N GLY A 74 -9.13 -3.58 2.55
CA GLY A 74 -9.32 -4.98 2.94
C GLY A 74 -10.16 -5.14 4.22
N VAL A 75 -9.98 -4.25 5.20
CA VAL A 75 -10.79 -4.22 6.42
C VAL A 75 -12.21 -3.74 6.10
N ILE A 76 -12.37 -2.69 5.29
CA ILE A 76 -13.68 -2.14 4.91
C ILE A 76 -14.47 -3.12 4.04
N LEU A 77 -13.86 -3.72 3.01
CA LEU A 77 -14.48 -4.76 2.18
C LEU A 77 -14.73 -6.04 2.99
N GLY A 78 -13.90 -6.35 3.99
CA GLY A 78 -14.12 -7.42 4.96
C GLY A 78 -15.35 -7.17 5.84
N ILE A 79 -15.53 -5.94 6.33
CA ILE A 79 -16.70 -5.51 7.11
C ILE A 79 -17.97 -5.52 6.24
N VAL A 80 -17.89 -5.04 5.00
CA VAL A 80 -19.00 -5.04 4.03
C VAL A 80 -19.35 -6.46 3.56
N GLY A 81 -18.36 -7.33 3.39
CA GLY A 81 -18.54 -8.76 3.12
C GLY A 81 -19.21 -9.49 4.29
N LEU A 82 -18.84 -9.14 5.53
CA LEU A 82 -19.48 -9.65 6.75
C LEU A 82 -20.93 -9.15 6.91
N ALA A 83 -21.22 -7.93 6.44
CA ALA A 83 -22.56 -7.35 6.43
C ALA A 83 -23.46 -7.96 5.33
N ARG A 84 -22.93 -8.31 4.15
CA ARG A 84 -23.66 -9.04 3.09
C ARG A 84 -23.91 -10.50 3.44
N ALA A 85 -22.99 -11.17 4.14
CA ALA A 85 -23.18 -12.53 4.64
C ALA A 85 -24.25 -12.66 5.75
N ARG A 86 -24.74 -11.54 6.31
CA ARG A 86 -25.85 -11.50 7.28
C ARG A 86 -27.23 -11.38 6.63
N ARG A 87 -27.33 -11.07 5.33
CA ARG A 87 -28.61 -10.83 4.62
C ARG A 87 -29.02 -11.92 3.63
N GLY A 88 -28.19 -12.94 3.41
CA GLY A 88 -28.51 -14.09 2.54
C GLY A 88 -28.82 -15.35 3.35
N ASP A 89 -29.89 -16.04 2.98
CA ASP A 89 -30.17 -17.41 3.43
C ASP A 89 -30.20 -18.33 2.18
N PRO A 90 -29.35 -19.38 2.08
CA PRO A 90 -28.44 -19.86 3.13
C PRO A 90 -27.12 -19.06 3.22
N PRO A 91 -26.61 -18.81 4.44
CA PRO A 91 -25.38 -18.05 4.65
C PRO A 91 -24.14 -18.92 4.41
N THR A 92 -23.57 -18.85 3.21
CA THR A 92 -22.23 -19.35 2.91
C THR A 92 -21.21 -18.20 2.98
N GLY A 93 -19.99 -18.45 3.50
CA GLY A 93 -18.87 -17.49 3.45
C GLY A 93 -18.38 -16.92 4.79
N ARG A 94 -18.98 -17.27 5.94
CA ARG A 94 -18.48 -16.83 7.26
C ARG A 94 -17.05 -17.28 7.55
N GLY A 95 -16.67 -18.48 7.10
CA GLY A 95 -15.30 -18.97 7.22
C GLY A 95 -14.29 -18.17 6.41
N ALA A 96 -14.68 -17.69 5.21
CA ALA A 96 -13.83 -16.93 4.29
C ALA A 96 -13.59 -15.49 4.78
N ALA A 97 -14.61 -14.84 5.36
CA ALA A 97 -14.47 -13.50 5.93
C ALA A 97 -13.61 -13.51 7.21
N VAL A 98 -13.78 -14.52 8.07
CA VAL A 98 -12.95 -14.68 9.28
C VAL A 98 -11.52 -15.04 8.92
N THR A 99 -11.30 -15.92 7.93
CA THR A 99 -9.93 -16.21 7.45
C THR A 99 -9.28 -15.02 6.78
N GLY A 100 -10.01 -14.21 6.01
CA GLY A 100 -9.49 -12.96 5.42
C GLY A 100 -8.99 -11.97 6.48
N ILE A 101 -9.78 -11.75 7.54
CA ILE A 101 -9.39 -10.86 8.64
C ILE A 101 -8.21 -11.44 9.42
N VAL A 102 -8.21 -12.75 9.72
CA VAL A 102 -7.11 -13.42 10.43
C VAL A 102 -5.81 -13.36 9.61
N LEU A 103 -5.89 -13.53 8.28
CA LEU A 103 -4.73 -13.49 7.40
C LEU A 103 -4.18 -12.06 7.23
N SER A 104 -5.06 -11.04 7.20
CA SER A 104 -4.64 -9.63 7.20
C SER A 104 -3.97 -9.21 8.51
N VAL A 105 -4.47 -9.68 9.66
CA VAL A 105 -3.86 -9.39 10.97
C VAL A 105 -2.52 -10.12 11.13
N LEU A 106 -2.42 -11.36 10.66
CA LEU A 106 -1.16 -12.10 10.65
C LEU A 106 -0.15 -11.50 9.65
N GLY A 107 -0.61 -10.98 8.51
CA GLY A 107 0.22 -10.29 7.52
C GLY A 107 0.74 -8.94 8.01
N ALA A 108 -0.10 -8.12 8.65
CA ALA A 108 0.31 -6.87 9.28
C ALA A 108 1.27 -7.13 10.46
N GLY A 109 0.98 -8.14 11.27
CA GLY A 109 1.86 -8.58 12.35
C GLY A 109 3.22 -9.07 11.83
N LEU A 110 3.23 -9.82 10.72
CA LEU A 110 4.45 -10.24 10.06
C LEU A 110 5.21 -9.01 9.51
N GLY A 111 4.56 -8.08 8.82
CA GLY A 111 5.18 -6.82 8.34
C GLY A 111 5.85 -5.99 9.46
N VAL A 112 5.22 -5.91 10.63
CA VAL A 112 5.80 -5.26 11.81
C VAL A 112 6.97 -6.06 12.38
N VAL A 113 6.87 -7.38 12.50
CA VAL A 113 7.96 -8.26 12.95
C VAL A 113 9.17 -8.16 12.03
N LEU A 114 8.92 -7.97 10.74
CA LEU A 114 9.90 -7.85 9.69
C LEU A 114 10.60 -6.48 9.69
N ALA A 115 9.87 -5.39 9.93
CA ALA A 115 10.44 -4.08 10.22
C ALA A 115 11.31 -4.10 11.50
N VAL A 116 10.85 -4.81 12.55
CA VAL A 116 11.58 -5.01 13.81
C VAL A 116 12.76 -6.01 13.67
N ALA A 117 12.79 -6.85 12.64
CA ALA A 117 13.92 -7.73 12.37
C ALA A 117 15.03 -7.01 11.58
N ALA A 118 14.67 -6.11 10.65
CA ALA A 118 15.61 -5.26 9.91
C ALA A 118 16.41 -4.34 10.84
N VAL A 119 15.71 -3.78 11.83
CA VAL A 119 16.17 -3.15 13.07
C VAL A 119 17.40 -3.90 13.65
N GLY A 120 17.40 -5.25 13.69
CA GLY A 120 18.46 -6.15 14.19
C GLY A 120 19.91 -5.83 13.78
N TRP A 121 20.10 -5.41 12.53
CA TRP A 121 21.40 -5.49 11.83
C TRP A 121 22.03 -4.13 11.51
N VAL A 122 21.30 -3.02 11.71
CA VAL A 122 21.70 -1.64 11.38
C VAL A 122 22.85 -1.11 12.25
N SER A 123 23.03 -1.61 13.48
CA SER A 123 24.10 -1.19 14.38
C SER A 123 25.50 -1.47 13.83
N ASP A 124 25.65 -2.52 13.02
CA ASP A 124 26.95 -2.98 12.55
C ASP A 124 27.50 -2.08 11.41
N LEU A 125 26.60 -1.39 10.71
CA LEU A 125 26.91 -0.51 9.57
C LEU A 125 27.41 0.87 9.99
N GLY A 126 27.01 1.34 11.18
CA GLY A 126 27.52 2.58 11.75
C GLY A 126 28.97 2.50 12.16
N GLU A 127 29.37 1.35 12.70
CA GLU A 127 30.77 1.13 13.01
C GLU A 127 31.62 0.99 11.75
N GLU A 128 31.10 0.44 10.65
CA GLU A 128 31.87 0.20 9.41
C GLU A 128 32.11 1.49 8.60
N ILE A 129 31.08 2.32 8.39
CA ILE A 129 31.22 3.62 7.71
C ILE A 129 32.10 4.59 8.53
N ALA A 130 31.93 4.60 9.86
CA ALA A 130 32.79 5.37 10.74
C ALA A 130 34.25 4.88 10.66
N ARG A 131 34.48 3.58 10.47
CA ARG A 131 35.83 3.01 10.32
C ARG A 131 36.49 3.37 9.00
N GLU A 132 35.75 3.32 7.90
CA GLU A 132 36.26 3.72 6.57
C GLU A 132 36.58 5.23 6.54
N THR A 133 35.72 6.03 7.15
CA THR A 133 35.92 7.49 7.26
C THR A 133 37.11 7.82 8.18
N ALA A 134 37.24 7.13 9.32
CA ALA A 134 38.35 7.31 10.25
C ALA A 134 39.70 6.78 9.72
N GLN A 135 39.71 5.79 8.80
CA GLN A 135 40.92 5.30 8.15
C GLN A 135 41.37 6.18 6.97
N SER A 136 40.44 6.95 6.38
CA SER A 136 40.75 7.94 5.33
C SER A 136 41.25 9.27 5.90
N ALA A 137 40.86 9.61 7.13
CA ALA A 137 41.36 10.79 7.84
C ALA A 137 42.75 10.53 8.44
N ALA A 138 43.80 11.06 7.81
CA ALA A 138 45.12 11.13 8.42
C ALA A 138 45.06 11.94 9.73
N PRO A 139 45.82 11.56 10.79
CA PRO A 139 45.83 12.31 12.05
C PRO A 139 46.55 13.64 11.83
N GLY A 140 45.77 14.70 11.70
CA GLY A 140 46.22 16.10 11.66
C GLY A 140 45.67 16.85 12.88
N ASP A 141 46.60 17.50 13.57
CA ASP A 141 46.50 18.25 14.83
C ASP A 141 45.17 18.96 15.15
N THR A 142 44.79 18.86 16.43
CA THR A 142 43.72 19.61 17.08
C THR A 142 44.02 21.11 17.11
N ASP A 143 43.31 21.91 16.32
CA ASP A 143 42.97 23.30 16.68
C ASP A 143 41.81 23.80 15.78
N ALA A 144 40.81 24.42 16.42
CA ALA A 144 39.56 24.97 15.84
C ALA A 144 38.74 23.99 14.98
N GLY A 145 37.59 23.54 15.52
CA GLY A 145 36.58 22.85 14.70
C GLY A 145 36.24 23.71 13.48
N PRO A 146 36.15 23.13 12.27
CA PRO A 146 35.79 23.90 11.09
C PRO A 146 34.46 24.59 11.38
N GLU A 147 34.42 25.91 11.24
CA GLU A 147 33.16 26.61 11.05
C GLU A 147 32.47 25.88 9.91
N ALA A 148 31.35 25.21 10.20
CA ALA A 148 30.56 24.50 9.20
C ALA A 148 30.35 25.45 8.03
N GLU A 149 30.67 25.00 6.81
CA GLU A 149 30.48 25.85 5.64
C GLU A 149 29.02 26.32 5.64
N PRO A 150 28.78 27.64 5.47
CA PRO A 150 27.44 28.18 5.57
C PRO A 150 26.56 27.52 4.51
N PHE A 151 25.44 26.94 4.94
CA PHE A 151 24.46 26.34 4.05
C PHE A 151 23.93 27.38 3.06
N ASP A 152 24.13 27.11 1.76
CA ASP A 152 23.47 27.84 0.66
C ASP A 152 22.43 26.91 -0.01
N PRO A 153 21.13 27.21 0.09
CA PRO A 153 20.09 26.45 -0.60
C PRO A 153 20.32 26.32 -2.11
N ALA A 154 20.99 27.29 -2.74
CA ALA A 154 21.22 27.32 -4.18
C ALA A 154 22.17 26.22 -4.68
N ASP A 155 22.93 25.58 -3.78
CA ASP A 155 23.83 24.47 -4.10
C ASP A 155 23.07 23.13 -4.29
N TYR A 156 21.80 23.09 -3.91
CA TYR A 156 20.96 21.90 -3.95
C TYR A 156 19.87 22.02 -5.01
N ALA A 157 19.68 20.95 -5.78
CA ALA A 157 18.77 20.95 -6.92
C ALA A 157 17.43 20.30 -6.56
N GLU A 158 16.32 21.01 -6.80
CA GLU A 158 14.99 20.40 -6.84
C GLU A 158 14.97 19.23 -7.85
N VAL A 159 14.38 18.11 -7.47
CA VAL A 159 14.18 16.95 -8.36
C VAL A 159 12.70 16.73 -8.58
N ASP A 160 12.32 16.27 -9.78
CA ASP A 160 10.97 15.80 -10.04
C ASP A 160 10.82 14.30 -9.67
N ALA A 161 9.59 13.81 -9.63
CA ALA A 161 9.27 12.43 -9.26
C ALA A 161 10.03 11.41 -10.13
N ALA A 162 10.11 11.65 -11.44
CA ALA A 162 10.82 10.77 -12.36
C ALA A 162 12.33 10.72 -12.07
N ARG A 163 12.93 11.86 -11.74
CA ARG A 163 14.34 11.96 -11.36
C ARG A 163 14.60 11.27 -10.04
N TRP A 164 13.74 11.46 -9.04
CA TRP A 164 13.86 10.77 -7.76
C TRP A 164 13.77 9.25 -7.93
N GLU A 165 12.79 8.75 -8.70
CA GLU A 165 12.70 7.33 -9.01
C GLU A 165 13.95 6.77 -9.69
N SER A 166 14.54 7.53 -10.61
CA SER A 166 15.79 7.13 -11.26
C SER A 166 16.94 7.03 -10.26
N ILE A 167 17.01 7.94 -9.27
CA ILE A 167 18.01 7.90 -8.20
C ILE A 167 17.76 6.70 -7.28
N ALA A 168 16.50 6.45 -6.91
CA ALA A 168 16.14 5.32 -6.06
C ALA A 168 16.44 3.96 -6.72
N LYS A 169 16.28 3.87 -8.05
CA LYS A 169 16.57 2.66 -8.84
C LYS A 169 18.08 2.41 -9.06
N ASP A 170 18.87 3.47 -9.20
CA ASP A 170 20.33 3.41 -9.39
C ASP A 170 21.04 4.48 -8.55
N PRO A 171 21.13 4.27 -7.23
CA PRO A 171 21.75 5.23 -6.31
C PRO A 171 23.26 5.38 -6.55
N GLU A 172 23.95 4.32 -6.95
CA GLU A 172 25.38 4.36 -7.28
C GLU A 172 25.67 5.27 -8.48
N GLY A 173 24.85 5.18 -9.55
CA GLY A 173 24.93 6.07 -10.70
C GLY A 173 24.57 7.52 -10.40
N ALA A 174 24.00 7.80 -9.22
CA ALA A 174 23.62 9.13 -8.78
C ALA A 174 24.57 9.75 -7.74
N GLN A 175 25.66 9.07 -7.35
CA GLN A 175 26.60 9.59 -6.35
C GLN A 175 27.15 10.98 -6.69
N GLY A 176 27.29 11.83 -5.67
CA GLY A 176 27.74 13.21 -5.78
C GLY A 176 26.68 14.19 -6.27
N ARG A 177 25.45 13.76 -6.55
CA ARG A 177 24.35 14.64 -6.97
C ARG A 177 23.72 15.33 -5.77
N SER A 178 23.65 16.66 -5.80
CA SER A 178 22.84 17.42 -4.86
C SER A 178 21.35 17.33 -5.23
N VAL A 179 20.51 17.17 -4.20
CA VAL A 179 19.07 16.99 -4.31
C VAL A 179 18.35 17.75 -3.21
N VAL A 180 17.14 18.23 -3.52
CA VAL A 180 16.13 18.62 -2.56
C VAL A 180 14.98 17.62 -2.66
N VAL A 181 14.66 16.95 -1.56
CA VAL A 181 13.59 15.93 -1.50
C VAL A 181 12.81 16.06 -0.19
N TYR A 182 11.58 15.59 -0.19
CA TYR A 182 10.78 15.42 1.02
C TYR A 182 10.97 14.01 1.57
N ALA A 183 10.84 13.86 2.88
CA ALA A 183 11.05 12.60 3.58
C ALA A 183 10.11 12.46 4.78
N GLU A 184 9.36 11.36 4.83
CA GLU A 184 8.64 10.93 6.03
C GLU A 184 9.55 9.99 6.84
N VAL A 185 9.84 10.36 8.09
CA VAL A 185 10.73 9.60 8.97
C VAL A 185 10.04 8.31 9.42
N LEU A 186 10.57 7.17 8.98
CA LEU A 186 10.05 5.84 9.33
C LEU A 186 10.73 5.29 10.58
N GLN A 187 12.03 5.57 10.76
CA GLN A 187 12.81 5.13 11.89
C GLN A 187 13.94 6.10 12.24
N PHE A 188 13.91 6.59 13.46
CA PHE A 188 14.97 7.33 14.14
C PHE A 188 14.93 7.00 15.64
N ASP A 189 15.74 6.03 16.04
CA ASP A 189 15.77 5.47 17.38
C ASP A 189 17.18 5.00 17.74
N SER A 190 17.33 4.33 18.89
CA SER A 190 18.64 3.85 19.37
C SER A 190 19.36 2.89 18.41
N ARG A 191 18.71 2.42 17.34
CA ARG A 191 19.26 1.46 16.39
C ARG A 191 19.80 2.12 15.14
N THR A 192 19.17 3.21 14.73
CA THR A 192 19.76 4.10 13.75
C THR A 192 20.90 4.88 14.41
N GLY A 193 20.77 5.23 15.69
CA GLY A 193 21.71 6.14 16.35
C GLY A 193 21.17 7.57 16.26
N ASP A 194 22.06 8.54 16.40
CA ASP A 194 21.74 9.96 16.50
C ASP A 194 22.13 10.75 15.24
N ASP A 195 22.89 10.15 14.33
CA ASP A 195 23.42 10.74 13.10
C ASP A 195 22.72 10.26 11.82
N ARG A 196 21.75 9.35 11.93
CA ARG A 196 21.07 8.77 10.77
C ARG A 196 19.64 8.38 11.06
N LEU A 197 18.84 8.33 10.01
CA LEU A 197 17.47 7.87 10.03
C LEU A 197 17.11 7.11 8.76
N VAL A 198 16.03 6.33 8.82
CA VAL A 198 15.39 5.70 7.67
C VAL A 198 14.11 6.48 7.37
N ALA A 199 13.92 6.86 6.11
CA ALA A 199 12.76 7.60 5.67
C ALA A 199 12.18 7.05 4.37
N ALA A 200 10.90 7.30 4.11
CA ALA A 200 10.36 7.25 2.77
C ALA A 200 10.49 8.64 2.15
N ALA A 201 11.17 8.75 1.01
CA ALA A 201 11.50 10.00 0.36
C ALA A 201 10.87 10.13 -1.03
N GLY A 202 10.70 11.38 -1.47
CA GLY A 202 10.09 11.73 -2.75
C GLY A 202 10.34 13.18 -3.16
N ALA A 203 10.02 13.49 -4.40
CA ALA A 203 10.12 14.85 -4.95
C ALA A 203 9.04 15.79 -4.41
N ASP A 204 7.86 15.26 -4.10
CA ASP A 204 6.69 16.04 -3.74
C ASP A 204 6.39 15.91 -2.23
N GLN A 205 6.04 17.03 -1.58
CA GLN A 205 5.68 17.03 -0.16
C GLN A 205 4.41 16.20 0.06
N PRO A 206 4.40 15.18 0.92
CA PRO A 206 3.24 14.31 1.08
C PRO A 206 2.06 15.06 1.72
N GLY A 207 0.85 14.73 1.28
CA GLY A 207 -0.40 15.20 1.90
C GLY A 207 -0.86 14.30 3.05
N GLU A 208 -0.40 13.06 3.09
CA GLU A 208 -0.68 12.11 4.17
C GLU A 208 0.46 11.11 4.41
N SER A 209 0.46 10.49 5.59
CA SER A 209 1.43 9.47 5.97
C SER A 209 1.31 8.25 5.05
N GLY A 210 2.45 7.76 4.58
CA GLY A 210 2.55 6.62 3.67
C GLY A 210 2.36 6.94 2.19
N GLU A 211 2.19 8.22 1.82
CA GLU A 211 2.19 8.64 0.41
C GLU A 211 3.58 8.45 -0.23
N LEU A 212 4.64 8.76 0.52
CA LEU A 212 6.01 8.46 0.10
C LEU A 212 6.29 6.97 0.33
N THR A 213 6.81 6.30 -0.70
CA THR A 213 7.06 4.84 -0.66
C THR A 213 8.49 4.44 -1.01
N SER A 214 9.29 5.35 -1.55
CA SER A 214 10.68 5.07 -1.91
C SER A 214 11.59 5.28 -0.69
N SER A 215 12.08 4.19 -0.10
CA SER A 215 12.94 4.28 1.08
C SER A 215 14.31 4.89 0.77
N ALA A 216 14.86 5.62 1.73
CA ALA A 216 16.21 6.17 1.72
C ALA A 216 16.82 6.13 3.13
N VAL A 217 18.15 6.04 3.21
CA VAL A 217 18.90 6.31 4.45
C VAL A 217 19.34 7.77 4.41
N VAL A 218 19.08 8.51 5.47
CA VAL A 218 19.52 9.89 5.63
C VAL A 218 20.58 9.94 6.72
N VAL A 219 21.70 10.58 6.43
CA VAL A 219 22.85 10.76 7.32
C VAL A 219 23.08 12.26 7.49
N GLY A 220 23.21 12.73 8.72
CA GLY A 220 23.46 14.13 9.03
C GLY A 220 24.20 14.28 10.36
N GLU A 221 24.62 15.50 10.67
CA GLU A 221 25.20 15.77 11.98
C GLU A 221 24.16 15.55 13.09
N GLU A 222 24.57 15.00 14.24
CA GLU A 222 23.68 14.76 15.40
C GLU A 222 22.90 16.04 15.78
N ALA A 223 23.57 17.18 15.79
CA ALA A 223 22.95 18.46 16.12
C ALA A 223 21.86 18.88 15.10
N LEU A 224 22.02 18.51 13.83
CA LEU A 224 21.04 18.78 12.77
C LEU A 224 19.79 17.90 12.92
N LEU A 225 19.95 16.69 13.47
CA LEU A 225 18.88 15.71 13.62
C LEU A 225 18.28 15.65 15.04
N ALA A 226 18.82 16.39 16.01
CA ALA A 226 18.47 16.28 17.43
C ALA A 226 16.97 16.43 17.73
N ASP A 227 16.25 17.26 16.97
CA ASP A 227 14.82 17.50 17.16
C ASP A 227 13.91 16.59 16.34
N VAL A 228 14.46 15.86 15.37
CA VAL A 228 13.72 14.95 14.47
C VAL A 228 13.14 13.76 15.24
N ARG A 229 11.93 13.32 14.88
CA ARG A 229 11.19 12.20 15.45
C ARG A 229 10.60 11.31 14.36
N ASN A 230 10.18 10.11 14.76
CA ASN A 230 9.41 9.21 13.88
C ASN A 230 8.08 9.84 13.50
N GLY A 231 7.75 9.80 12.21
CA GLY A 231 6.55 10.38 11.61
C GLY A 231 6.70 11.84 11.18
N ASP A 232 7.84 12.49 11.46
CA ASP A 232 8.08 13.84 10.97
C ASP A 232 8.20 13.84 9.45
N VAL A 233 7.72 14.93 8.83
CA VAL A 233 7.89 15.18 7.40
C VAL A 233 8.90 16.29 7.23
N LEU A 234 9.99 15.96 6.56
CA LEU A 234 11.17 16.79 6.40
C LEU A 234 11.35 17.23 4.95
N ARG A 235 11.87 18.43 4.73
CA ARG A 235 12.49 18.86 3.47
C ARG A 235 14.00 18.80 3.64
N LEU A 236 14.64 17.95 2.85
CA LEU A 236 16.05 17.60 2.95
C LEU A 236 16.83 18.27 1.83
N HIS A 237 17.92 18.96 2.19
CA HIS A 237 18.93 19.43 1.25
C HIS A 237 20.17 18.57 1.45
N GLY A 238 20.45 17.69 0.50
CA GLY A 238 21.52 16.71 0.65
C GLY A 238 22.15 16.29 -0.65
N VAL A 239 23.17 15.44 -0.52
CA VAL A 239 23.90 14.83 -1.62
C VAL A 239 23.70 13.32 -1.56
N VAL A 240 23.42 12.70 -2.70
CA VAL A 240 23.45 11.23 -2.81
C VAL A 240 24.91 10.80 -2.65
N THR A 241 25.25 10.11 -1.56
CA THR A 241 26.64 9.73 -1.28
C THR A 241 26.91 8.24 -1.54
N GLY A 242 25.85 7.43 -1.64
CA GLY A 242 25.98 6.03 -1.95
C GLY A 242 24.65 5.31 -1.91
N SER A 243 24.74 4.02 -1.64
CA SER A 243 23.59 3.15 -1.51
C SER A 243 23.74 2.24 -0.31
N HIS A 244 22.62 1.80 0.23
CA HIS A 244 22.56 0.86 1.33
C HIS A 244 21.73 -0.35 0.91
N GLU A 245 22.24 -1.55 1.16
CA GLU A 245 21.55 -2.80 0.85
C GLU A 245 20.91 -3.36 2.12
N PHE A 246 19.60 -3.55 2.11
CA PHE A 246 18.85 -4.19 3.20
C PHE A 246 18.51 -5.62 2.85
N GLU A 247 18.69 -6.54 3.79
CA GLU A 247 18.12 -7.88 3.65
C GLU A 247 16.61 -7.81 3.89
N THR A 248 15.86 -8.27 2.91
CA THR A 248 14.41 -8.28 2.99
C THR A 248 13.93 -9.48 3.81
N PRO A 249 12.89 -9.26 4.61
CA PRO A 249 12.13 -10.28 5.32
C PRO A 249 11.82 -11.63 4.68
N ILE A 250 11.55 -11.61 3.37
CA ILE A 250 11.10 -12.77 2.60
C ILE A 250 12.27 -13.46 1.88
N GLY A 251 13.51 -13.03 2.18
CA GLY A 251 14.73 -13.42 1.49
C GLY A 251 14.96 -12.57 0.23
N GLY A 252 16.20 -12.11 0.05
CA GLY A 252 16.60 -11.19 -1.03
C GLY A 252 17.00 -9.82 -0.46
N ASN A 253 17.51 -8.94 -1.31
CA ASN A 253 18.04 -7.65 -0.89
C ASN A 253 17.29 -6.48 -1.54
N ALA A 254 17.21 -5.35 -0.83
CA ALA A 254 16.68 -4.08 -1.32
C ALA A 254 17.74 -2.99 -1.21
N THR A 255 18.16 -2.44 -2.33
CA THR A 255 19.11 -1.32 -2.38
C THR A 255 18.37 0.00 -2.32
N VAL A 256 18.78 0.91 -1.44
CA VAL A 256 18.22 2.26 -1.30
C VAL A 256 19.32 3.32 -1.41
N PRO A 257 19.00 4.57 -1.79
CA PRO A 257 19.93 5.68 -1.73
C PRO A 257 20.33 6.05 -0.29
N VAL A 258 21.58 6.47 -0.13
CA VAL A 258 22.07 7.16 1.08
C VAL A 258 22.22 8.64 0.76
N LEU A 259 21.55 9.49 1.53
CA LEU A 259 21.60 10.95 1.43
C LEU A 259 22.41 11.49 2.60
N THR A 260 23.45 12.26 2.33
CA THR A 260 24.10 13.08 3.35
C THR A 260 23.54 14.48 3.30
N VAL A 261 22.87 14.91 4.38
CA VAL A 261 22.14 16.18 4.44
C VAL A 261 22.97 17.27 5.10
N ALA A 262 22.94 18.45 4.50
CA ALA A 262 23.53 19.67 5.07
C ALA A 262 22.47 20.55 5.74
N HIS A 263 21.19 20.39 5.37
CA HIS A 263 20.09 21.10 5.98
C HIS A 263 18.81 20.26 6.00
N VAL A 264 18.06 20.40 7.08
CA VAL A 264 16.80 19.70 7.34
C VAL A 264 15.81 20.74 7.85
N GLU A 265 14.61 20.73 7.27
CA GLU A 265 13.50 21.57 7.69
C GLU A 265 12.28 20.67 7.94
N GLU A 266 11.65 20.77 9.11
CA GLU A 266 10.38 20.10 9.38
C GLU A 266 9.23 20.90 8.73
N VAL A 267 8.52 20.29 7.78
CA VAL A 267 7.51 20.95 6.94
C VAL A 267 6.09 20.40 7.14
N GLY A 268 5.95 19.24 7.77
CA GLY A 268 4.65 18.58 7.96
C GLY A 268 4.01 18.11 6.64
N PHE A 269 2.74 17.70 6.71
CA PHE A 269 1.97 17.32 5.52
C PHE A 269 1.38 18.56 4.83
N VAL A 270 1.36 18.55 3.50
CA VAL A 270 0.73 19.62 2.70
C VAL A 270 -0.79 19.46 2.71
N ASP A 271 -1.54 20.56 2.80
CA ASP A 271 -2.98 20.56 2.58
C ASP A 271 -3.27 20.53 1.07
N LEU A 272 -3.68 19.37 0.57
CA LEU A 272 -4.03 19.20 -0.84
C LEU A 272 -5.36 19.86 -1.20
N GLY A 273 -6.14 20.39 -0.24
CA GLY A 273 -7.42 21.05 -0.50
C GLY A 273 -7.31 22.23 -1.47
N ASP A 274 -6.18 22.94 -1.47
CA ASP A 274 -5.92 24.07 -2.36
C ASP A 274 -5.79 23.66 -3.85
N ASP A 275 -5.56 22.37 -4.13
CA ASP A 275 -5.53 21.85 -5.49
C ASP A 275 -6.93 21.69 -6.10
N PHE A 276 -8.00 21.77 -5.30
CA PHE A 276 -9.38 21.54 -5.71
C PHE A 276 -10.21 22.82 -5.73
N GLU A 277 -10.83 23.10 -6.88
CA GLU A 277 -11.79 24.18 -7.06
C GLU A 277 -13.19 23.61 -7.29
N VAL A 278 -14.12 23.91 -6.40
CA VAL A 278 -15.53 23.50 -6.51
C VAL A 278 -16.28 24.56 -7.34
N GLY A 279 -16.82 24.14 -8.47
CA GLY A 279 -17.61 24.98 -9.35
C GLY A 279 -19.09 25.08 -8.93
N ALA A 280 -19.86 25.83 -9.71
CA ALA A 280 -21.27 26.06 -9.40
C ALA A 280 -22.12 24.79 -9.59
N PRO A 281 -22.96 24.40 -8.62
CA PRO A 281 -23.85 23.25 -8.75
C PRO A 281 -24.89 23.48 -9.86
N GLY A 282 -25.15 22.44 -10.65
CA GLY A 282 -26.09 22.42 -11.75
C GLY A 282 -27.00 21.20 -11.73
N ARG A 283 -27.82 21.06 -12.78
CA ARG A 283 -28.57 19.83 -13.03
C ARG A 283 -28.28 19.32 -14.43
N ASP A 284 -28.09 18.01 -14.54
CA ASP A 284 -27.91 17.35 -15.84
C ASP A 284 -29.23 17.20 -16.61
N GLU A 285 -29.17 16.56 -17.78
CA GLU A 285 -30.32 16.34 -18.67
C GLU A 285 -31.44 15.51 -18.04
N ILE A 286 -31.13 14.68 -17.03
CA ILE A 286 -32.10 13.85 -16.31
C ILE A 286 -32.50 14.44 -14.95
N GLY A 287 -32.00 15.63 -14.62
CA GLY A 287 -32.35 16.41 -13.43
C GLY A 287 -31.57 16.05 -12.18
N LEU A 288 -30.51 15.23 -12.27
CA LEU A 288 -29.61 14.94 -11.16
C LEU A 288 -28.73 16.15 -10.87
N LEU A 289 -28.41 16.34 -9.59
CA LEU A 289 -27.48 17.37 -9.15
C LEU A 289 -26.06 16.99 -9.59
N THR A 290 -25.40 17.88 -10.32
CA THR A 290 -23.99 17.75 -10.68
C THR A 290 -23.20 18.94 -10.17
N VAL A 291 -21.97 18.70 -9.75
CA VAL A 291 -21.05 19.73 -9.27
C VAL A 291 -19.72 19.53 -9.99
N PRO A 292 -19.31 20.46 -10.88
CA PRO A 292 -17.98 20.42 -11.46
C PRO A 292 -16.94 20.63 -10.39
N VAL A 293 -15.91 19.78 -10.35
CA VAL A 293 -14.72 19.98 -9.54
C VAL A 293 -13.51 20.01 -10.46
N THR A 294 -12.79 21.12 -10.43
CA THR A 294 -11.52 21.29 -11.15
C THR A 294 -10.36 21.00 -10.21
N VAL A 295 -9.39 20.21 -10.66
CA VAL A 295 -8.19 19.88 -9.90
C VAL A 295 -6.97 20.39 -10.64
N THR A 296 -6.09 21.12 -9.97
CA THR A 296 -4.80 21.57 -10.49
C THR A 296 -3.67 20.79 -9.82
N SER A 297 -2.88 20.05 -10.59
CA SER A 297 -1.81 19.22 -10.02
C SER A 297 -0.67 20.07 -9.45
N SER A 298 -0.44 19.96 -8.14
CA SER A 298 0.75 20.42 -7.43
C SER A 298 1.94 19.45 -7.52
N ALA A 299 1.72 18.21 -7.98
CA ALA A 299 2.76 17.20 -8.07
C ALA A 299 3.71 17.43 -9.25
N SER A 300 4.96 17.00 -9.09
CA SER A 300 6.03 17.10 -10.09
C SER A 300 5.94 16.02 -11.17
N GLY A 301 5.11 14.99 -10.99
CA GLY A 301 4.89 13.89 -11.93
C GLY A 301 3.40 13.62 -12.23
N PRO A 302 3.10 12.67 -13.16
CA PRO A 302 1.73 12.21 -13.39
C PRO A 302 1.12 11.66 -12.12
N THR A 303 -0.06 12.16 -11.74
CA THR A 303 -0.67 11.88 -10.45
C THR A 303 -2.19 11.82 -10.55
N THR A 304 -2.78 10.85 -9.86
CA THR A 304 -4.23 10.75 -9.68
C THR A 304 -4.62 11.44 -8.38
N TYR A 305 -5.58 12.35 -8.44
CA TYR A 305 -6.13 13.06 -7.30
C TYR A 305 -7.49 12.48 -6.90
N ALA A 306 -7.69 12.30 -5.61
CA ALA A 306 -8.95 11.84 -5.03
C ALA A 306 -9.36 12.75 -3.87
N ALA A 307 -10.67 12.96 -3.71
CA ALA A 307 -11.23 13.62 -2.54
C ALA A 307 -12.70 13.23 -2.35
N ASP A 308 -13.23 13.53 -1.18
CA ASP A 308 -14.66 13.55 -0.93
C ASP A 308 -15.22 14.96 -1.20
N LEU A 309 -16.19 15.06 -2.11
CA LEU A 309 -17.06 16.22 -2.22
C LEU A 309 -18.26 16.00 -1.29
N VAL A 310 -18.31 16.76 -0.21
CA VAL A 310 -19.34 16.67 0.82
C VAL A 310 -20.35 17.79 0.62
N ALA A 311 -21.62 17.44 0.45
CA ALA A 311 -22.74 18.37 0.53
C ALA A 311 -23.20 18.45 1.98
N GLU A 312 -23.08 19.63 2.60
CA GLU A 312 -23.38 19.85 4.02
C GLU A 312 -24.14 21.17 4.26
N SER A 313 -24.70 21.32 5.46
CA SER A 313 -25.29 22.58 5.92
C SER A 313 -24.23 23.69 5.98
N GLU A 314 -24.65 24.96 5.95
CA GLU A 314 -23.72 26.11 6.01
C GLU A 314 -22.80 26.06 7.24
N ASP A 315 -23.33 25.60 8.39
CA ASP A 315 -22.61 25.39 9.65
C ASP A 315 -21.74 24.11 9.69
N GLY A 316 -21.86 23.23 8.68
CA GLY A 316 -21.14 21.96 8.59
C GLY A 316 -21.62 20.87 9.57
N GLU A 317 -22.71 21.07 10.31
CA GLU A 317 -23.20 20.08 11.29
C GLU A 317 -23.97 18.92 10.65
N THR A 318 -24.59 19.15 9.48
CA THR A 318 -25.40 18.14 8.78
C THR A 318 -24.77 17.80 7.44
N THR A 319 -24.37 16.54 7.26
CA THR A 319 -24.01 16.00 5.94
C THR A 319 -25.25 15.48 5.22
N TYR A 320 -25.52 16.04 4.05
CA TYR A 320 -26.62 15.62 3.16
C TYR A 320 -26.19 14.51 2.20
N GLY A 321 -24.92 14.51 1.79
CA GLY A 321 -24.36 13.48 0.93
C GLY A 321 -22.86 13.62 0.75
N THR A 322 -22.24 12.54 0.29
CA THR A 322 -20.82 12.50 -0.05
C THR A 322 -20.66 11.81 -1.40
N ALA A 323 -19.88 12.42 -2.28
CA ALA A 323 -19.54 11.87 -3.57
C ALA A 323 -18.02 11.93 -3.77
N ILE A 324 -17.48 11.02 -4.58
CA ILE A 324 -16.03 10.92 -4.80
C ILE A 324 -15.65 11.83 -5.97
N VAL A 325 -14.64 12.65 -5.75
CA VAL A 325 -13.87 13.32 -6.79
C VAL A 325 -12.73 12.38 -7.17
N LEU A 326 -12.58 12.11 -8.46
CA LEU A 326 -11.45 11.37 -8.99
C LEU A 326 -11.01 12.02 -10.30
N VAL A 327 -9.75 12.45 -10.36
CA VAL A 327 -9.13 12.97 -11.57
C VAL A 327 -7.79 12.26 -11.76
N GLU A 328 -7.71 11.44 -12.79
CA GLU A 328 -6.59 10.53 -13.04
C GLU A 328 -5.52 11.17 -13.93
N ASP A 329 -4.27 10.73 -13.75
CA ASP A 329 -3.15 10.99 -14.67
C ASP A 329 -2.94 12.49 -15.01
N LEU A 330 -3.03 13.36 -14.00
CA LEU A 330 -2.69 14.77 -14.17
C LEU A 330 -1.19 14.96 -14.12
N GLY A 331 -0.62 15.38 -15.25
CA GLY A 331 0.78 15.84 -15.29
C GLY A 331 1.00 17.14 -14.49
N ALA A 332 2.26 17.45 -14.23
CA ALA A 332 2.66 18.60 -13.42
C ALA A 332 2.03 19.93 -13.90
N GLY A 333 1.40 20.66 -12.97
CA GLY A 333 0.72 21.93 -13.23
C GLY A 333 -0.45 21.85 -14.21
N LYS A 334 -0.91 20.64 -14.56
CA LYS A 334 -2.09 20.46 -15.42
C LYS A 334 -3.37 20.48 -14.60
N THR A 335 -4.44 20.90 -15.26
CA THR A 335 -5.78 20.96 -14.70
C THR A 335 -6.65 19.88 -15.32
N GLY A 336 -7.43 19.17 -14.51
CA GLY A 336 -8.52 18.31 -14.96
C GLY A 336 -9.84 18.75 -14.34
N THR A 337 -10.96 18.39 -14.94
CA THR A 337 -12.29 18.68 -14.39
C THR A 337 -13.16 17.46 -14.50
N THR A 338 -13.90 17.17 -13.44
CA THR A 338 -14.84 16.06 -13.37
C THR A 338 -16.20 16.56 -12.87
N GLU A 339 -17.27 16.01 -13.43
CA GLU A 339 -18.65 16.29 -13.00
C GLU A 339 -19.03 15.28 -11.91
N VAL A 340 -19.13 15.77 -10.68
CA VAL A 340 -19.48 14.93 -9.52
C VAL A 340 -20.99 14.87 -9.38
N VAL A 341 -21.56 13.66 -9.39
CA VAL A 341 -23.01 13.45 -9.36
C VAL A 341 -23.47 13.08 -7.96
N PHE A 342 -24.49 13.76 -7.45
CA PHE A 342 -25.19 13.38 -6.22
C PHE A 342 -26.49 12.65 -6.55
N PHE A 343 -26.64 11.44 -6.02
CA PHE A 343 -27.83 10.60 -6.24
C PHE A 343 -28.92 10.82 -5.19
N ASP A 344 -28.53 11.29 -4.00
CA ASP A 344 -29.46 11.64 -2.92
C ASP A 344 -30.03 13.04 -3.11
N GLU A 345 -31.17 13.31 -2.47
CA GLU A 345 -31.79 14.64 -2.48
C GLU A 345 -30.95 15.60 -1.62
N VAL A 346 -30.26 16.52 -2.26
CA VAL A 346 -29.47 17.57 -1.61
C VAL A 346 -30.26 18.88 -1.59
N PRO A 347 -30.41 19.54 -0.42
CA PRO A 347 -31.05 20.84 -0.31
C PRO A 347 -30.41 21.92 -1.20
N GLY A 348 -31.20 22.86 -1.70
CA GLY A 348 -30.69 23.93 -2.59
C GLY A 348 -29.80 24.96 -1.91
N ASP A 349 -29.80 24.99 -0.58
CA ASP A 349 -28.94 25.80 0.30
C ASP A 349 -27.73 25.02 0.83
N ALA A 350 -27.50 23.79 0.36
CA ALA A 350 -26.31 23.02 0.72
C ALA A 350 -25.02 23.68 0.21
N VAL A 351 -23.97 23.57 1.03
CA VAL A 351 -22.61 23.98 0.70
C VAL A 351 -21.80 22.74 0.34
N PHE A 352 -20.99 22.84 -0.72
CA PHE A 352 -20.13 21.76 -1.18
C PHE A 352 -18.70 22.00 -0.72
N ARG A 353 -18.10 21.05 0.00
CA ARG A 353 -16.73 21.15 0.51
C ARG A 353 -15.90 19.94 0.14
N ILE A 354 -14.64 20.19 -0.17
CA ILE A 354 -13.63 19.16 -0.37
C ILE A 354 -13.15 18.67 1.00
N ARG A 355 -13.08 17.35 1.17
CA ARG A 355 -12.62 16.65 2.38
C ARG A 355 -11.78 15.43 1.97
N ASN A 356 -11.00 14.89 2.90
CA ASN A 356 -10.27 13.62 2.73
C ASN A 356 -9.50 13.55 1.40
N THR A 357 -8.70 14.59 1.13
CA THR A 357 -7.90 14.69 -0.08
C THR A 357 -6.72 13.72 -0.02
N ALA A 358 -6.48 13.03 -1.13
CA ALA A 358 -5.33 12.16 -1.32
C ALA A 358 -4.85 12.26 -2.76
N ARG A 359 -3.59 11.88 -3.00
CA ARG A 359 -3.06 11.73 -4.34
C ARG A 359 -2.19 10.49 -4.45
N TYR A 360 -2.14 9.92 -5.65
CA TYR A 360 -1.44 8.68 -5.93
C TYR A 360 -0.59 8.83 -7.20
N PRO A 361 0.65 8.32 -7.20
CA PRO A 361 1.47 8.32 -8.41
C PRO A 361 0.76 7.55 -9.53
N GLY A 362 0.79 8.12 -10.74
CA GLY A 362 0.20 7.56 -11.96
C GLY A 362 1.05 6.48 -12.63
#